data_AF-A0A1X1MMY9-F1
#
_entry.id   AF-A0A1X1MMY9-F1
#
_cell.length_a   1.000
_cell.length_b   1.000
_cell.length_c   1.000
_cell.angle_alpha   90.00
_cell.angle_beta   90.00
_cell.angle_gamma   90.00
#
_symmetry.space_group_name_H-M   'P 1'
#
loop_
_entity.id
_entity.type
_entity.pdbx_description
1 polymer ?
#
loop_
_entity_poly.entity_id
_entity_poly.type
_entity_poly.pdbx_seq_one_letter_code
_entity_poly.pdbx_strand_id
1 'polypeptide(L)'
;MFLACYGLSLSSFAAVNFGLKCQLIDTQDHFVFYPSQLVFQSEQFALFQNFKGRVVTQVDVKTSQMIRTTYLGVDYTPQYQILFGRCNKVTETLSLWRNEQVSLHSLN
;
A
#
# COMPACT_ATOMS: atom_id res chain seq x y z
N MET A 1 18.21 47.56 -20.76
CA MET A 1 18.08 47.13 -19.34
C MET A 1 17.58 45.69 -19.36
N PHE A 2 18.51 44.73 -19.26
CA PHE A 2 18.19 43.31 -19.16
C PHE A 2 17.75 43.02 -17.72
N LEU A 3 16.57 42.43 -17.52
CA LEU A 3 16.25 41.75 -16.26
C LEU A 3 15.96 40.30 -16.58
N ALA A 4 16.90 39.45 -16.14
CA ALA A 4 16.92 38.02 -16.34
C ALA A 4 15.76 37.34 -15.59
N CYS A 5 15.10 36.45 -16.30
CA CYS A 5 14.11 35.52 -15.78
C CYS A 5 14.86 34.45 -14.97
N TYR A 6 14.94 34.60 -13.64
CA TYR A 6 15.39 33.52 -12.77
C TYR A 6 14.23 32.55 -12.57
N GLY A 7 14.13 31.60 -13.50
CA GLY A 7 13.31 30.41 -13.33
C GLY A 7 13.85 29.56 -12.19
N LEU A 8 13.29 29.74 -11.00
CA LEU A 8 13.33 28.72 -9.96
C LEU A 8 12.41 27.58 -10.42
N SER A 9 12.94 26.65 -11.20
CA SER A 9 12.30 25.35 -11.38
C SER A 9 12.42 24.59 -10.07
N LEU A 10 11.46 24.79 -9.17
CA LEU A 10 11.13 23.79 -8.15
C LEU A 10 10.64 22.56 -8.92
N SER A 11 11.55 21.68 -9.28
CA SER A 11 11.22 20.30 -9.64
C SER A 11 10.60 19.68 -8.39
N SER A 12 9.29 19.82 -8.26
CA SER A 12 8.49 19.01 -7.36
C SER A 12 8.68 17.57 -7.83
N PHE A 13 9.64 16.87 -7.23
CA PHE A 13 9.65 15.42 -7.27
C PHE A 13 8.41 14.98 -6.49
N ALA A 14 7.26 15.01 -7.15
CA ALA A 14 6.10 14.29 -6.67
C ALA A 14 6.55 12.83 -6.60
N ALA A 15 6.88 12.34 -5.40
CA ALA A 15 7.11 10.93 -5.17
C ALA A 15 5.85 10.21 -5.65
N VAL A 16 5.91 9.62 -6.85
CA VAL A 16 4.81 8.85 -7.42
C VAL A 16 4.72 7.60 -6.57
N ASN A 17 3.94 7.68 -5.49
CA ASN A 17 3.77 6.59 -4.57
C ASN A 17 2.85 5.57 -5.25
N PHE A 18 3.45 4.59 -5.93
CA PHE A 18 2.73 3.55 -6.66
C PHE A 18 2.01 2.63 -5.67
N GLY A 19 0.75 2.96 -5.36
CA GLY A 19 -0.07 2.15 -4.47
C GLY A 19 -0.38 0.76 -5.03
N LEU A 20 -0.40 -0.25 -4.17
CA LEU A 20 -0.82 -1.60 -4.51
C LEU A 20 -2.34 -1.62 -4.65
N LYS A 21 -2.83 -1.79 -5.88
CA LYS A 21 -4.26 -1.81 -6.19
C LYS A 21 -4.80 -3.24 -6.12
N CYS A 22 -5.94 -3.40 -5.45
CA CYS A 22 -6.63 -4.67 -5.34
C CYS A 22 -8.12 -4.48 -5.56
N GLN A 23 -8.75 -5.39 -6.31
CA GLN A 23 -10.17 -5.38 -6.62
C GLN A 23 -10.90 -6.46 -5.81
N LEU A 24 -12.10 -6.17 -5.31
CA LEU A 24 -12.95 -7.19 -4.69
C LEU A 24 -13.49 -8.18 -5.72
N ILE A 25 -13.67 -9.44 -5.33
CA ILE A 25 -14.13 -10.50 -6.26
C ILE A 25 -15.59 -10.27 -6.72
N ASP A 26 -16.43 -9.69 -5.85
CA ASP A 26 -17.88 -9.61 -6.09
C ASP A 26 -18.37 -8.19 -6.43
N THR A 27 -17.47 -7.20 -6.46
CA THR A 27 -17.84 -5.80 -6.74
C THR A 27 -16.79 -5.11 -7.62
N GLN A 28 -17.09 -3.90 -8.08
CA GLN A 28 -16.12 -3.03 -8.76
C GLN A 28 -15.29 -2.19 -7.78
N ASP A 29 -15.39 -2.47 -6.48
CA ASP A 29 -14.67 -1.70 -5.48
C ASP A 29 -13.18 -2.07 -5.49
N HIS A 30 -12.36 -1.04 -5.25
CA HIS A 30 -10.93 -1.17 -5.20
C HIS A 30 -10.38 -0.67 -3.87
N PHE A 31 -9.39 -1.39 -3.35
CA PHE A 31 -8.53 -0.93 -2.28
C PHE A 31 -7.15 -0.59 -2.82
N VAL A 32 -6.56 0.47 -2.28
CA VAL A 32 -5.19 0.89 -2.61
C VAL A 32 -4.39 0.93 -1.33
N PHE A 33 -3.29 0.18 -1.30
CA PHE A 33 -2.37 0.13 -0.18
C PHE A 33 -1.08 0.87 -0.47
N TYR A 34 -0.50 1.49 0.55
CA TYR A 34 0.73 2.28 0.45
C TYR A 34 1.83 1.69 1.35
N PRO A 35 3.12 2.02 1.12
CA PRO A 35 4.23 1.53 1.93
C PRO A 35 4.05 1.78 3.43
N SER A 36 3.47 2.92 3.82
CA SER A 36 3.22 3.29 5.22
C SER A 36 2.23 2.39 5.94
N GLN A 37 1.46 1.58 5.21
CA GLN A 37 0.47 0.65 5.76
C GLN A 37 1.01 -0.79 5.82
N LEU A 38 2.14 -1.07 5.17
CA LEU A 38 2.79 -2.38 5.18
C LEU A 38 3.44 -2.61 6.54
N VAL A 39 3.01 -3.65 7.25
CA VAL A 39 3.54 -3.99 8.59
C VAL A 39 4.42 -5.23 8.59
N PHE A 40 4.27 -6.09 7.56
CA PHE A 40 5.09 -7.29 7.41
C PHE A 40 5.11 -7.74 5.96
N GLN A 41 6.25 -8.27 5.53
CA GLN A 41 6.42 -8.86 4.21
C GLN A 41 7.32 -10.10 4.29
N SER A 42 6.87 -11.19 3.69
CA SER A 42 7.65 -12.41 3.42
C SER A 42 7.60 -12.77 1.93
N GLU A 43 8.17 -13.90 1.56
CA GLU A 43 8.07 -14.44 0.20
C GLU A 43 6.66 -14.89 -0.18
N GLN A 44 5.83 -15.22 0.81
CA GLN A 44 4.47 -15.71 0.61
C GLN A 44 3.42 -14.61 0.83
N PHE A 45 3.61 -13.74 1.83
CA PHE A 45 2.57 -12.81 2.27
C PHE A 45 3.08 -11.38 2.48
N ALA A 46 2.25 -10.41 2.12
CA ALA A 46 2.35 -9.03 2.58
C ALA A 46 1.14 -8.71 3.46
N LEU A 47 1.39 -8.12 4.63
CA LEU A 47 0.36 -7.75 5.60
C LEU A 47 0.28 -6.23 5.72
N PHE A 48 -0.93 -5.71 5.61
CA PHE A 48 -1.25 -4.30 5.71
C PHE A 48 -2.18 -4.03 6.88
N GLN A 49 -2.00 -2.88 7.55
CA GLN A 49 -2.89 -2.41 8.60
C GLN A 49 -3.42 -1.01 8.31
N ASN A 50 -4.71 -0.82 8.61
CA ASN A 50 -5.39 0.47 8.59
C ASN A 50 -6.17 0.66 9.89
N PHE A 51 -6.57 1.91 10.16
CA PHE A 51 -7.42 2.28 11.31
C PHE A 51 -6.91 1.71 12.64
N LYS A 52 -5.61 1.91 12.93
CA LYS A 52 -4.93 1.42 14.16
C LYS A 52 -5.06 -0.10 14.36
N GLY A 53 -5.02 -0.86 13.27
CA GLY A 53 -5.09 -2.33 13.29
C GLY A 53 -6.50 -2.90 13.30
N ARG A 54 -7.56 -2.08 13.31
CA ARG A 54 -8.94 -2.56 13.16
C ARG A 54 -9.22 -3.16 11.79
N VAL A 55 -8.41 -2.82 10.79
CA VAL A 55 -8.47 -3.41 9.46
C VAL A 55 -7.12 -4.01 9.17
N VAL A 56 -7.12 -5.31 8.84
CA VAL A 56 -5.93 -6.05 8.43
C VAL A 56 -6.18 -6.63 7.05
N THR A 57 -5.23 -6.45 6.15
CA THR A 57 -5.27 -7.08 4.83
C THR A 57 -4.06 -7.97 4.64
N GLN A 58 -4.29 -9.22 4.30
CA GLN A 58 -3.28 -10.17 3.86
C GLN A 58 -3.34 -10.28 2.34
N VAL A 59 -2.18 -10.15 1.70
CA VAL A 59 -2.01 -10.37 0.26
C VAL A 59 -1.05 -11.53 0.08
N ASP A 60 -1.47 -12.57 -0.63
CA ASP A 60 -0.61 -13.64 -1.10
C ASP A 60 0.19 -13.13 -2.31
N VAL A 61 1.52 -13.14 -2.19
CA VAL A 61 2.44 -12.62 -3.21
C VAL A 61 2.49 -13.53 -4.45
N LYS A 62 2.23 -14.83 -4.28
CA LYS A 62 2.30 -15.83 -5.36
C LYS A 62 1.02 -15.85 -6.19
N THR A 63 -0.14 -15.78 -5.53
CA THR A 63 -1.44 -15.90 -6.19
C THR A 63 -2.10 -14.55 -6.49
N SER A 64 -1.59 -13.49 -5.85
CA SER A 64 -2.18 -12.16 -5.78
C SER A 64 -3.55 -12.12 -5.10
N GLN A 65 -3.95 -13.18 -4.40
CA GLN A 65 -5.21 -13.19 -3.65
C GLN A 65 -5.09 -12.30 -2.42
N MET A 66 -6.18 -11.62 -2.09
CA MET A 66 -6.27 -10.70 -0.98
C MET A 66 -7.42 -11.09 -0.06
N ILE A 67 -7.16 -11.05 1.25
CA ILE A 67 -8.15 -11.23 2.30
C ILE A 67 -8.08 -10.02 3.20
N ARG A 68 -9.16 -9.27 3.30
CA ARG A 68 -9.29 -8.10 4.16
C ARG A 68 -10.26 -8.39 5.29
N THR A 69 -9.77 -8.32 6.52
CA THR A 69 -10.56 -8.49 7.73
C THR A 69 -10.76 -7.13 8.40
N THR A 70 -12.02 -6.77 8.67
CA THR A 70 -12.38 -5.58 9.44
C THR A 70 -13.02 -6.00 10.75
N TYR A 71 -12.50 -5.47 11.85
CA TYR A 71 -13.08 -5.60 13.17
C TYR A 71 -14.15 -4.53 13.39
N LEU A 72 -15.41 -4.96 13.42
CA LEU A 72 -16.60 -4.13 13.60
C LEU A 72 -17.13 -4.14 15.04
N GLY A 73 -16.58 -5.00 15.90
CA GLY A 73 -17.03 -5.13 17.29
C GLY A 73 -16.91 -3.84 18.10
N VAL A 74 -17.89 -3.62 18.96
CA VAL A 74 -17.93 -2.64 20.04
C VAL A 74 -18.10 -3.44 21.35
N ASP A 75 -17.41 -3.05 22.42
CA ASP A 75 -17.54 -3.60 23.77
C ASP A 75 -17.52 -5.14 23.88
N TYR A 76 -16.31 -5.69 23.86
CA TYR A 76 -15.96 -7.11 24.11
C TYR A 76 -16.63 -8.18 23.21
N THR A 77 -17.63 -7.83 22.39
CA THR A 77 -18.26 -8.74 21.44
C THR A 77 -17.62 -8.58 20.07
N PRO A 78 -16.82 -9.56 19.61
CA PRO A 78 -16.16 -9.44 18.33
C PRO A 78 -17.16 -9.63 17.18
N GLN A 79 -17.10 -8.74 16.21
CA GLN A 79 -17.76 -8.87 14.92
C GLN A 79 -16.76 -8.61 13.81
N TYR A 80 -16.80 -9.43 12.76
CA TYR A 80 -15.82 -9.36 11.67
C TYR A 80 -16.54 -9.28 10.32
N GLN A 81 -16.01 -8.44 9.45
CA GLN A 81 -16.28 -8.50 8.01
C GLN A 81 -15.03 -9.00 7.30
N ILE A 82 -15.18 -10.04 6.50
CA ILE A 82 -14.10 -10.60 5.67
C ILE A 82 -14.46 -10.34 4.21
N LEU A 83 -13.55 -9.71 3.48
CA LEU A 83 -13.68 -9.45 2.05
C LEU A 83 -12.54 -10.15 1.31
N PHE A 84 -12.85 -10.68 0.13
CA PHE A 84 -11.88 -11.33 -0.75
C PHE A 84 -11.65 -10.50 -2.00
N GLY A 85 -10.41 -10.48 -2.47
CA GLY A 85 -10.01 -9.69 -3.62
C GLY A 85 -8.82 -10.27 -4.36
N ARG A 86 -8.41 -9.56 -5.40
CA ARG A 86 -7.19 -9.83 -6.14
C ARG A 86 -6.42 -8.55 -6.40
N CYS A 87 -5.12 -8.60 -6.16
CA CYS A 87 -4.22 -7.48 -6.37
C CYS A 87 -3.52 -7.57 -7.73
N ASN A 88 -3.24 -6.41 -8.32
CA ASN A 88 -2.50 -6.33 -9.57
C ASN A 88 -1.03 -6.02 -9.27
N LYS A 89 -0.11 -6.68 -9.98
CA LYS A 89 1.33 -6.39 -9.96
C LYS A 89 1.98 -6.44 -8.56
N VAL A 90 1.53 -7.35 -7.68
CA VAL A 90 1.98 -7.44 -6.28
C VAL A 90 3.51 -7.44 -6.15
N THR A 91 4.19 -8.37 -6.83
CA THR A 91 5.65 -8.51 -6.74
C THR A 91 6.39 -7.27 -7.22
N GLU A 92 5.94 -6.66 -8.33
CA GLU A 92 6.52 -5.45 -8.90
C GLU A 92 6.39 -4.28 -7.91
N THR A 93 5.19 -4.02 -7.43
CA THR A 93 4.90 -2.93 -6.48
C THR A 93 5.69 -3.09 -5.18
N LEU A 94 5.70 -4.29 -4.58
CA LEU A 94 6.44 -4.54 -3.34
C LEU A 94 7.96 -4.44 -3.52
N SER A 95 8.48 -4.80 -4.70
CA SER A 95 9.91 -4.68 -4.99
C SER A 95 10.34 -3.22 -5.15
N LEU A 96 9.51 -2.41 -5.80
CA LEU A 96 9.74 -0.97 -5.92
C LEU A 96 9.82 -0.31 -4.55
N TRP A 97 8.87 -0.59 -3.66
CA TRP A 97 8.86 -0.03 -2.30
C TRP A 97 10.08 -0.42 -1.49
N ARG A 98 10.53 -1.68 -1.60
CA ARG A 98 11.75 -2.14 -0.94
C ARG A 98 12.99 -1.38 -1.43
N ASN A 99 13.08 -1.15 -2.74
CA ASN A 99 14.22 -0.46 -3.34
C ASN A 99 14.26 1.02 -2.95
N GLU A 100 13.09 1.68 -2.84
CA GLU A 100 12.99 3.06 -2.34
C GLU A 100 13.43 3.20 -0.88
N GLN A 101 13.15 2.21 -0.03
CA GLN A 101 13.65 2.22 1.34
C GLN A 101 15.17 2.10 1.41
N VAL A 102 15.77 1.21 0.60
CA VAL A 102 17.23 1.02 0.56
C VAL A 102 17.94 2.28 0.06
N SER A 103 17.42 2.94 -0.98
CA SER A 103 18.05 4.14 -1.53
C SER A 103 18.04 5.32 -0.53
N LEU A 104 16.95 5.51 0.21
CA LEU A 104 16.87 6.53 1.26
C LEU A 104 17.85 6.26 2.43
N HIS A 105 18.05 5.00 2.79
CA HIS A 105 19.01 4.63 3.84
C HIS A 105 20.48 4.74 3.41
N SER A 106 20.78 4.68 2.12
CA SER A 106 22.16 4.79 1.59
C SER A 106 22.68 6.23 1.44
N LEU A 107 21.82 7.22 1.67
CA LEU A 107 22.14 8.66 1.58
C LEU A 107 22.33 9.33 2.96
N ASN A 108 22.20 8.56 4.04
CA ASN A 108 22.48 8.95 5.43
C ASN A 108 23.68 8.17 5.96
#